data_AF-A0A6B2CSH9-F1
#
_entry.id   AF-A0A6B2CSH9-F1
#
_cell.length_a   1.000
_cell.length_b   1.000
_cell.length_c   1.000
_cell.angle_alpha   90.00
_cell.angle_beta   90.00
_cell.angle_gamma   90.00
#
_symmetry.space_group_name_H-M   'P 1'
#
loop_
_entity.id
_entity.type
_entity.pdbx_description
1 polymer ?
#
loop_
_entity_poly.entity_id
_entity_poly.type
_entity_poly.pdbx_seq_one_letter_code
_entity_poly.pdbx_strand_id
1 'polypeptide(L)'
;MVWRSIPVGDMRGVVLLLVVLSVVAYAQSATPNFTRWVDVSIYNFTALVDVAKPDFVMDVDGCSVYVYVVKDFETAKTPLLHTDVPKTSMPASPMDSKEMLDAFIKALGPRLKGRVEIYKPGDGLPEKRTVEVDIHNSTELIRALEKALGMPVLRSYPEALNTVNKTKKPATQLISILKEEKDARASFVFSENVIMISSSSGEKAFEILSRIREAAGGRTPPALIAITPYWTDEEEERRLVNAAMTLERELGTVREFPDGVEGIIHVMTFNRIGPYMLVFPYPNGTSPPDRATAEKVVRRFVELAGVCRSPMVAEFWPKTGFKRLTERRDQTPLLLAAATGAATIVPIAAMFILKRRSTN
;
A
#
# COMPACT_ATOMS: atom_id res chain seq x y z
N MET A 1 51.55 -31.99 -31.72
CA MET A 1 51.07 -31.44 -30.44
C MET A 1 49.79 -32.17 -30.10
N VAL A 2 49.88 -33.22 -29.27
CA VAL A 2 48.82 -34.22 -29.10
C VAL A 2 47.87 -33.75 -28.00
N TRP A 3 46.63 -33.44 -28.36
CA TRP A 3 45.53 -33.26 -27.41
C TRP A 3 45.28 -34.59 -26.69
N ARG A 4 45.58 -34.62 -25.38
CA ARG A 4 45.18 -35.72 -24.51
C ARG A 4 43.72 -35.50 -24.11
N SER A 5 42.87 -36.44 -24.55
CA SER A 5 41.48 -36.57 -24.15
C SER A 5 41.37 -36.75 -22.63
N ILE A 6 40.52 -35.95 -21.98
CA ILE A 6 40.19 -36.09 -20.56
C ILE A 6 39.41 -37.41 -20.39
N PRO A 7 39.80 -38.31 -19.47
CA PRO A 7 39.12 -39.58 -19.26
C PRO A 7 37.67 -39.36 -18.78
N VAL A 8 36.75 -40.05 -19.43
CA VAL A 8 35.28 -39.95 -19.28
C VAL A 8 34.78 -40.21 -17.83
N GLY A 9 35.64 -40.73 -16.95
CA GLY A 9 35.34 -40.92 -15.52
C GLY A 9 35.26 -39.61 -14.71
N ASP A 10 36.08 -38.61 -15.02
CA ASP A 10 36.12 -37.32 -14.28
C ASP A 10 34.93 -36.41 -14.61
N MET A 11 34.36 -36.54 -15.82
CA MET A 11 33.19 -35.76 -16.21
C MET A 11 31.94 -36.11 -15.39
N ARG A 12 31.81 -37.35 -14.90
CA ARG A 12 30.67 -37.71 -14.02
C ARG A 12 30.74 -36.99 -12.67
N GLY A 13 31.93 -36.87 -12.09
CA GLY A 13 32.13 -36.15 -10.83
C GLY A 13 31.88 -34.64 -10.97
N VAL A 14 32.38 -34.05 -12.05
CA VAL A 14 32.17 -32.62 -12.36
C VAL A 14 30.70 -32.32 -12.70
N VAL A 15 30.03 -33.19 -13.44
CA VAL A 15 28.59 -33.05 -13.75
C VAL A 15 27.74 -33.22 -12.49
N LEU A 16 28.04 -34.18 -11.62
CA LEU A 16 27.35 -34.33 -10.33
C LEU A 16 27.55 -33.11 -9.43
N LEU A 17 28.77 -32.56 -9.37
CA LEU A 17 29.06 -31.35 -8.60
C LEU A 17 28.29 -30.14 -9.17
N LEU A 18 28.26 -29.98 -10.49
CA LEU A 18 27.50 -28.93 -11.18
C LEU A 18 26.00 -29.10 -10.97
N VAL A 19 25.47 -30.32 -10.99
CA VAL A 19 24.05 -30.60 -10.72
C VAL A 19 23.72 -30.28 -9.27
N VAL A 20 24.57 -30.65 -8.31
CA VAL A 20 24.37 -30.29 -6.89
C VAL A 20 24.45 -28.78 -6.68
N LEU A 21 25.43 -28.09 -7.27
CA LEU A 21 25.53 -26.64 -7.22
C LEU A 21 24.34 -25.95 -7.90
N SER A 22 23.83 -26.53 -9.00
CA SER A 22 22.63 -26.05 -9.69
C SER A 22 21.38 -26.26 -8.86
N VAL A 23 21.27 -27.37 -8.13
CA VAL A 23 20.14 -27.65 -7.23
C VAL A 23 20.19 -26.76 -5.99
N VAL A 24 21.38 -26.47 -5.44
CA VAL A 24 21.55 -25.52 -4.33
C VAL A 24 21.25 -24.08 -4.78
N ALA A 25 21.75 -23.67 -5.95
CA ALA A 25 21.45 -22.36 -6.55
C ALA A 25 19.96 -22.24 -6.90
N TYR A 26 19.35 -23.32 -7.41
CA TYR A 26 17.92 -23.36 -7.70
C TYR A 26 17.10 -23.30 -6.41
N ALA A 27 17.48 -24.02 -5.34
CA ALA A 27 16.83 -23.93 -4.03
C ALA A 27 16.96 -22.54 -3.39
N GLN A 28 18.07 -21.84 -3.60
CA GLN A 28 18.24 -20.43 -3.19
C GLN A 28 17.41 -19.45 -4.06
N SER A 29 17.18 -19.78 -5.33
CA SER A 29 16.34 -18.99 -6.25
C SER A 29 14.84 -19.28 -6.14
N ALA A 30 14.48 -20.47 -5.63
CA ALA A 30 13.12 -21.00 -5.53
C ALA A 30 12.51 -20.89 -4.13
N THR A 31 13.28 -20.45 -3.12
CA THR A 31 12.65 -19.69 -2.05
C THR A 31 12.00 -18.46 -2.71
N PRO A 32 10.68 -18.28 -2.60
CA PRO A 32 10.02 -17.16 -3.24
C PRO A 32 10.73 -15.90 -2.75
N ASN A 33 11.40 -15.21 -3.67
CA ASN A 33 11.84 -13.84 -3.52
C ASN A 33 10.59 -12.94 -3.46
N PHE A 34 9.74 -13.14 -2.45
CA PHE A 34 9.20 -12.00 -1.74
C PHE A 34 10.44 -11.27 -1.26
N THR A 35 10.62 -10.03 -1.71
CA THR A 35 11.66 -9.13 -1.23
C THR A 35 11.61 -9.10 0.30
N ARG A 36 12.35 -10.01 0.94
CA ARG A 36 12.59 -9.98 2.38
C ARG A 36 13.27 -8.65 2.58
N TRP A 37 12.61 -7.73 3.26
CA TRP A 37 13.18 -6.42 3.55
C TRP A 37 14.55 -6.66 4.20
N VAL A 38 15.60 -6.21 3.51
CA VAL A 38 16.99 -6.30 3.98
C VAL A 38 17.51 -4.96 4.46
N ASP A 39 16.67 -3.93 4.40
CA ASP A 39 16.98 -2.57 4.79
C ASP A 39 15.89 -2.00 5.71
N VAL A 40 16.22 -0.85 6.28
CA VAL A 40 15.23 0.10 6.79
C VAL A 40 15.03 1.13 5.69
N SER A 41 13.84 1.14 5.11
CA SER A 41 13.44 2.08 4.06
C SER A 41 12.66 3.24 4.67
N ILE A 42 13.09 4.49 4.43
CA ILE A 42 12.45 5.71 4.95
C ILE A 42 11.85 6.48 3.79
N TYR A 43 10.53 6.65 3.81
CA TYR A 43 9.74 7.42 2.86
C TYR A 43 9.36 8.76 3.49
N ASN A 44 9.76 9.86 2.87
CA ASN A 44 9.46 11.20 3.36
C ASN A 44 8.36 11.88 2.55
N PHE A 45 7.12 11.76 3.00
CA PHE A 45 5.96 12.41 2.37
C PHE A 45 5.90 13.91 2.62
N THR A 46 6.62 14.45 3.61
CA THR A 46 6.65 15.91 3.83
C THR A 46 7.42 16.62 2.72
N ALA A 47 8.45 15.99 2.17
CA ALA A 47 9.26 16.52 1.07
C ALA A 47 8.66 16.25 -0.33
N LEU A 48 7.54 15.51 -0.41
CA LEU A 48 6.94 15.11 -1.69
C LEU A 48 6.58 16.33 -2.55
N VAL A 49 5.97 17.35 -1.95
CA VAL A 49 5.54 18.56 -2.66
C VAL A 49 6.71 19.40 -3.16
N ASP A 50 7.83 19.42 -2.42
CA ASP A 50 9.03 20.15 -2.80
C ASP A 50 9.74 19.49 -3.98
N VAL A 51 9.78 18.15 -4.02
CA VAL A 51 10.39 17.39 -5.11
C VAL A 51 9.53 17.43 -6.37
N ALA A 52 8.20 17.36 -6.24
CA ALA A 52 7.28 17.44 -7.37
C ALA A 52 7.26 18.82 -8.04
N LYS A 53 7.62 19.90 -7.32
CA LYS A 53 7.62 21.31 -7.77
C LYS A 53 6.25 21.77 -8.30
N PRO A 54 5.41 22.40 -7.46
CA PRO A 54 4.09 22.87 -7.90
C PRO A 54 4.19 23.98 -8.95
N ASP A 55 3.15 24.13 -9.77
CA ASP A 55 3.01 25.27 -10.69
C ASP A 55 2.87 26.58 -9.90
N PHE A 56 2.14 26.53 -8.78
CA PHE A 56 2.06 27.60 -7.79
C PHE A 56 1.57 27.06 -6.44
N VAL A 57 1.81 27.83 -5.39
CA VAL A 57 1.30 27.57 -4.04
C VAL A 57 0.32 28.68 -3.67
N MET A 58 -0.80 28.31 -3.07
CA MET A 58 -1.80 29.27 -2.59
C MET A 58 -2.08 29.05 -1.10
N ASP A 59 -2.32 30.16 -0.39
CA ASP A 59 -2.80 30.14 0.99
C ASP A 59 -4.33 30.23 1.03
N VAL A 60 -4.94 29.28 1.74
CA VAL A 60 -6.38 29.24 2.02
C VAL A 60 -6.55 29.14 3.53
N ASP A 61 -6.83 30.28 4.16
CA ASP A 61 -7.05 30.37 5.61
C ASP A 61 -5.88 29.78 6.45
N GLY A 62 -4.63 30.08 6.06
CA GLY A 62 -3.43 29.56 6.72
C GLY A 62 -3.01 28.14 6.30
N CYS A 63 -3.72 27.56 5.33
CA CYS A 63 -3.38 26.28 4.72
C CYS A 63 -2.65 26.48 3.39
N SER A 64 -1.48 25.86 3.26
CA SER A 64 -0.71 25.86 2.01
C SER A 64 -1.19 24.74 1.08
N VAL A 65 -1.82 25.13 -0.03
CA VAL A 65 -2.26 24.22 -1.09
C VAL A 65 -1.29 24.31 -2.28
N TYR A 66 -0.71 23.16 -2.63
CA TYR A 66 0.26 22.99 -3.70
C TYR A 66 -0.47 22.55 -4.95
N VAL A 67 -0.50 23.43 -5.95
CA VAL A 67 -1.32 23.24 -7.15
C VAL A 67 -0.46 22.78 -8.33
N TYR A 68 -0.94 21.74 -9.02
CA TYR A 68 -0.33 21.17 -10.21
C TYR A 68 -1.35 21.13 -11.35
N VAL A 69 -0.96 21.54 -12.55
CA VAL A 69 -1.81 21.55 -13.76
C VAL A 69 -1.21 20.61 -14.79
N VAL A 70 -1.75 19.40 -14.86
CA VAL A 70 -1.24 18.33 -15.73
C VAL A 70 -1.65 18.60 -17.16
N LYS A 71 -0.75 19.08 -18.01
CA LYS A 71 -1.03 19.30 -19.43
C LYS A 71 -0.82 18.04 -20.29
N ASP A 72 0.14 17.22 -19.87
CA ASP A 72 0.56 16.00 -20.55
C ASP A 72 0.89 14.92 -19.50
N PHE A 73 0.12 13.84 -19.50
CA PHE A 73 0.30 12.73 -18.57
C PHE A 73 1.59 11.96 -18.78
N GLU A 74 2.19 12.01 -19.97
CA GLU A 74 3.43 11.26 -20.24
C GLU A 74 4.64 11.92 -19.56
N THR A 75 4.60 13.24 -19.38
CA THR A 75 5.75 14.03 -18.92
C THR A 75 5.50 14.80 -17.62
N ALA A 76 4.25 14.94 -17.18
CA ALA A 76 3.92 15.68 -15.97
C ALA A 76 4.56 15.06 -14.73
N LYS A 77 5.20 15.90 -13.91
CA LYS A 77 5.70 15.52 -12.60
C LYS A 77 4.82 16.14 -11.54
N THR A 78 3.99 15.31 -10.93
CA THR A 78 3.12 15.69 -9.82
C THR A 78 3.23 14.65 -8.72
N PRO A 79 2.76 14.92 -7.49
CA PRO A 79 2.77 13.92 -6.43
C PRO A 79 2.12 12.57 -6.81
N LEU A 80 1.13 12.58 -7.70
CA LEU A 80 0.47 11.37 -8.20
C LEU A 80 1.01 10.84 -9.54
N LEU A 81 1.81 11.62 -10.29
CA LEU A 81 2.37 11.23 -11.60
C LEU A 81 3.88 11.41 -11.66
N HIS A 82 4.59 10.33 -11.97
CA HIS A 82 6.03 10.33 -12.28
C HIS A 82 6.92 11.00 -11.22
N THR A 83 6.45 11.10 -9.98
CA THR A 83 7.23 11.55 -8.82
C THR A 83 7.22 10.45 -7.77
N ASP A 84 8.41 9.90 -7.51
CA ASP A 84 8.58 8.98 -6.39
C ASP A 84 8.67 9.75 -5.07
N VAL A 85 8.07 9.19 -4.02
CA VAL A 85 8.24 9.70 -2.67
C VAL A 85 9.73 9.63 -2.31
N PRO A 86 10.34 10.74 -1.84
CA PRO A 86 11.74 10.76 -1.46
C PRO A 86 12.07 9.62 -0.49
N LYS A 87 12.97 8.75 -0.93
CA LYS A 87 13.34 7.54 -0.22
C LYS A 87 14.82 7.56 0.14
N THR A 88 15.11 7.20 1.39
CA THR A 88 16.46 6.83 1.83
C THR A 88 16.42 5.45 2.45
N SER A 89 17.57 4.75 2.47
CA SER A 89 17.68 3.42 3.05
C SER A 89 18.89 3.36 3.97
N MET A 90 18.79 2.57 5.04
CA MET A 90 19.92 2.19 5.88
C MET A 90 19.96 0.67 6.10
N PRO A 91 21.13 0.08 6.41
CA PRO A 91 21.23 -1.36 6.59
C PRO A 91 20.35 -1.89 7.73
N ALA A 92 19.69 -3.03 7.50
CA ALA A 92 19.04 -3.81 8.54
C ALA A 92 19.82 -5.10 8.82
N SER A 93 19.59 -5.67 10.00
CA SER A 93 20.05 -6.99 10.39
C SER A 93 19.01 -8.03 10.00
N PRO A 94 19.39 -9.13 9.33
CA PRO A 94 18.48 -10.24 9.13
C PRO A 94 17.93 -10.76 10.47
N MET A 95 16.60 -10.82 10.57
CA MET A 95 15.89 -11.42 11.70
C MET A 95 14.76 -12.30 11.19
N ASP A 96 14.43 -13.33 11.96
CA ASP A 96 13.19 -14.06 11.76
C ASP A 96 11.98 -13.34 12.37
N SER A 97 10.79 -13.75 11.93
CA SER A 97 9.51 -13.17 12.31
C SER A 97 9.26 -13.18 13.82
N LYS A 98 9.67 -14.27 14.50
CA LYS A 98 9.45 -14.44 15.93
C LYS A 98 10.35 -13.48 16.70
N GLU A 99 11.61 -13.41 16.32
CA GLU A 99 12.58 -12.51 16.94
C GLU A 99 12.16 -11.04 16.82
N MET A 100 11.74 -10.61 15.62
CA MET A 100 11.24 -9.25 15.39
C MET A 100 10.00 -8.93 16.23
N LEU A 101 9.06 -9.88 16.30
CA LEU A 101 7.83 -9.72 17.06
C LEU A 101 8.11 -9.63 18.58
N ASP A 102 9.00 -10.46 19.10
CA ASP A 102 9.41 -10.41 20.52
C ASP A 102 10.08 -9.07 20.85
N ALA A 103 10.97 -8.58 19.98
CA ALA A 103 11.59 -7.25 20.14
C ALA A 103 10.55 -6.12 20.07
N PHE A 104 9.58 -6.20 19.16
CA PHE A 104 8.49 -5.24 19.03
C PHE A 104 7.63 -5.18 20.31
N ILE A 105 7.22 -6.33 20.84
CA ILE A 105 6.41 -6.41 22.08
C ILE A 105 7.21 -5.87 23.27
N LYS A 106 8.48 -6.28 23.40
CA LYS A 106 9.36 -5.83 24.48
C LYS A 106 9.59 -4.32 24.47
N ALA A 107 9.72 -3.71 23.28
CA ALA A 107 9.98 -2.28 23.14
C ALA A 107 8.73 -1.41 23.34
N LEU A 108 7.56 -1.86 22.89
CA LEU A 108 6.33 -1.06 22.86
C LEU A 108 5.33 -1.40 23.96
N GLY A 109 5.65 -2.41 24.76
CA GLY A 109 4.86 -2.89 25.89
C GLY A 109 3.77 -3.88 25.49
N PRO A 110 3.18 -4.56 26.49
CA PRO A 110 2.37 -5.76 26.26
C PRO A 110 0.96 -5.48 25.71
N ARG A 111 0.42 -4.29 26.00
CA ARG A 111 -0.91 -3.87 25.53
C ARG A 111 -0.82 -3.39 24.08
N LEU A 112 -1.30 -4.22 23.15
CA LEU A 112 -1.20 -4.07 21.71
C LEU A 112 -2.57 -4.27 21.04
N LYS A 113 -2.70 -3.82 19.79
CA LYS A 113 -3.91 -4.02 18.98
C LYS A 113 -3.62 -5.01 17.85
N GLY A 114 -4.31 -6.13 17.81
CA GLY A 114 -4.29 -7.06 16.68
C GLY A 114 -5.28 -6.64 15.61
N ARG A 115 -4.79 -6.39 14.38
CA ARG A 115 -5.62 -6.16 13.20
C ARG A 115 -5.84 -7.47 12.48
N VAL A 116 -7.11 -7.77 12.22
CA VAL A 116 -7.52 -9.04 11.66
C VAL A 116 -8.57 -8.89 10.56
N GLU A 117 -8.66 -9.90 9.71
CA GLU A 117 -9.72 -10.07 8.72
C GLU A 117 -10.53 -11.32 9.05
N ILE A 118 -11.85 -11.16 9.19
CA ILE A 118 -12.78 -12.23 9.55
C ILE A 118 -13.47 -12.71 8.28
N TYR A 119 -13.24 -13.98 7.97
CA TYR A 119 -13.84 -14.68 6.84
C TYR A 119 -15.05 -15.48 7.34
N LYS A 120 -16.20 -15.30 6.70
CA LYS A 120 -17.45 -15.99 7.01
C LYS A 120 -17.77 -17.01 5.92
N PRO A 121 -18.55 -18.07 6.22
CA PRO A 121 -19.02 -18.99 5.18
C PRO A 121 -19.88 -18.26 4.13
N GLY A 122 -19.66 -18.58 2.86
CA GLY A 122 -20.34 -17.96 1.71
C GLY A 122 -19.47 -16.93 0.99
N ASP A 123 -20.03 -16.30 -0.04
CA ASP A 123 -19.35 -15.27 -0.81
C ASP A 123 -19.56 -13.90 -0.15
N GLY A 124 -18.48 -13.21 0.17
CA GLY A 124 -18.51 -11.89 0.79
C GLY A 124 -17.12 -11.34 1.06
N LEU A 125 -17.00 -10.01 1.13
CA LEU A 125 -15.76 -9.36 1.55
C LEU A 125 -15.50 -9.65 3.04
N PRO A 126 -14.24 -9.90 3.43
CA PRO A 126 -13.92 -10.13 4.83
C PRO A 126 -14.19 -8.89 5.67
N GLU A 127 -14.65 -9.11 6.90
CA GLU A 127 -14.86 -8.05 7.87
C GLU A 127 -13.52 -7.70 8.54
N LYS A 128 -13.10 -6.43 8.48
CA LYS A 128 -11.89 -5.96 9.15
C LYS A 128 -12.19 -5.61 10.59
N ARG A 129 -11.41 -6.14 11.53
CA ARG A 129 -11.57 -5.86 12.95
C ARG A 129 -10.22 -5.56 13.60
N THR A 130 -10.23 -4.69 14.61
CA THR A 130 -9.08 -4.43 15.47
C THR A 130 -9.47 -4.77 16.89
N VAL A 131 -8.63 -5.54 17.58
CA VAL A 131 -8.90 -6.01 18.94
C VAL A 131 -7.68 -5.76 19.82
N GLU A 132 -7.90 -5.25 21.01
CA GLU A 132 -6.84 -5.07 22.00
C GLU A 132 -6.52 -6.39 22.70
N VAL A 133 -5.23 -6.67 22.86
CA VAL A 133 -4.70 -7.84 23.55
C VAL A 133 -3.54 -7.43 24.46
N ASP A 134 -3.34 -8.20 25.52
CA ASP A 134 -2.22 -8.06 26.43
C ASP A 134 -1.34 -9.32 26.27
N ILE A 135 -0.12 -9.13 25.76
CA ILE A 135 0.83 -10.21 25.47
C ILE A 135 2.25 -9.82 25.86
N HIS A 136 2.98 -10.73 26.48
CA HIS A 136 4.36 -10.47 26.91
C HIS A 136 5.41 -11.03 25.94
N ASN A 137 5.00 -11.90 25.02
CA ASN A 137 5.85 -12.48 23.98
C ASN A 137 5.01 -13.00 22.80
N SER A 138 5.68 -13.32 21.70
CA SER A 138 5.08 -13.80 20.45
C SER A 138 4.29 -15.11 20.57
N THR A 139 4.58 -15.94 21.57
CA THR A 139 3.93 -17.26 21.74
C THR A 139 2.52 -17.15 22.31
N GLU A 140 2.23 -16.05 23.01
CA GLU A 140 0.91 -15.77 23.60
C GLU A 140 -0.09 -15.21 22.59
N LEU A 141 0.41 -14.62 21.48
CA LEU A 141 -0.37 -13.79 20.56
C LEU A 141 -1.62 -14.47 20.00
N ILE A 142 -1.46 -15.65 19.39
CA ILE A 142 -2.58 -16.34 18.74
C ILE A 142 -3.65 -16.68 19.78
N ARG A 143 -3.26 -17.26 20.90
CA ARG A 143 -4.18 -17.64 21.98
C ARG A 143 -4.90 -16.42 22.57
N ALA A 144 -4.20 -15.30 22.74
CA ALA A 144 -4.80 -14.06 23.23
C ALA A 144 -5.86 -13.52 22.27
N LEU A 145 -5.56 -13.50 20.97
CA LEU A 145 -6.50 -13.07 19.93
C LEU A 145 -7.69 -14.02 19.81
N GLU A 146 -7.48 -15.34 19.83
CA GLU A 146 -8.55 -16.33 19.80
C GLU A 146 -9.51 -16.17 20.98
N LYS A 147 -8.97 -15.94 22.19
CA LYS A 147 -9.78 -15.66 23.38
C LYS A 147 -10.59 -14.38 23.22
N ALA A 148 -9.99 -13.32 22.66
CA ALA A 148 -10.65 -12.02 22.52
C ALA A 148 -11.71 -12.00 21.40
N LEU A 149 -11.50 -12.79 20.34
CA LEU A 149 -12.40 -12.87 19.18
C LEU A 149 -13.45 -13.99 19.30
N GLY A 150 -13.19 -15.02 20.09
CA GLY A 150 -14.06 -16.19 20.21
C GLY A 150 -14.05 -17.11 18.98
N MET A 151 -12.99 -17.07 18.17
CA MET A 151 -12.86 -17.86 16.94
C MET A 151 -11.39 -18.14 16.60
N PRO A 152 -11.08 -19.14 15.74
CA PRO A 152 -9.71 -19.46 15.36
C PRO A 152 -9.00 -18.29 14.67
N VAL A 153 -7.72 -18.10 15.01
CA VAL A 153 -6.86 -17.06 14.42
C VAL A 153 -5.68 -17.70 13.71
N LEU A 154 -5.57 -17.44 12.42
CA LEU A 154 -4.62 -18.07 11.51
C LEU A 154 -3.63 -17.03 10.98
N ARG A 155 -2.41 -17.47 10.63
CA ARG A 155 -1.35 -16.57 10.15
C ARG A 155 -1.42 -16.31 8.64
N SER A 156 -2.17 -17.11 7.89
CA SER A 156 -2.24 -17.01 6.44
C SER A 156 -3.68 -17.03 5.92
N TYR A 157 -3.89 -16.29 4.83
CA TYR A 157 -5.16 -16.26 4.10
C TYR A 157 -5.62 -17.67 3.66
N PRO A 158 -4.76 -18.53 3.05
CA PRO A 158 -5.16 -19.87 2.65
C PRO A 158 -5.64 -20.74 3.82
N GLU A 159 -5.00 -20.63 5.00
CA GLU A 159 -5.42 -21.36 6.20
C GLU A 159 -6.77 -20.89 6.71
N ALA A 160 -7.01 -19.58 6.74
CA ALA A 160 -8.28 -19.01 7.17
C ALA A 160 -9.42 -19.51 6.25
N LEU A 161 -9.25 -19.41 4.93
CA LEU A 161 -10.25 -19.90 3.98
C LEU A 161 -10.48 -21.41 4.06
N ASN A 162 -9.41 -22.20 4.16
CA ASN A 162 -9.52 -23.65 4.30
C ASN A 162 -10.31 -24.02 5.57
N THR A 163 -10.07 -23.30 6.67
CA THR A 163 -10.78 -23.48 7.95
C THR A 163 -12.26 -23.14 7.81
N VAL A 164 -12.61 -22.02 7.17
CA VAL A 164 -14.00 -21.65 6.88
C VAL A 164 -14.68 -22.72 6.03
N ASN A 165 -14.02 -23.17 4.96
CA ASN A 165 -14.58 -24.13 4.02
C ASN A 165 -14.83 -25.50 4.65
N LYS A 166 -13.93 -25.96 5.53
CA LYS A 166 -14.05 -27.25 6.23
C LYS A 166 -15.05 -27.23 7.37
N THR A 167 -15.01 -26.19 8.21
CA THR A 167 -15.80 -26.13 9.43
C THR A 167 -17.18 -25.50 9.24
N LYS A 168 -17.37 -24.76 8.13
CA LYS A 168 -18.54 -23.91 7.89
C LYS A 168 -18.78 -22.91 9.03
N LYS A 169 -17.72 -22.48 9.70
CA LYS A 169 -17.72 -21.45 10.75
C LYS A 169 -16.75 -20.32 10.39
N PRO A 170 -16.93 -19.11 10.95
CA PRO A 170 -15.99 -18.02 10.73
C PRO A 170 -14.57 -18.36 11.20
N ALA A 171 -13.57 -17.87 10.47
CA ALA A 171 -12.17 -17.95 10.85
C ALA A 171 -11.47 -16.62 10.56
N THR A 172 -10.40 -16.36 11.28
CA THR A 172 -9.72 -15.06 11.25
C THR A 172 -8.32 -15.19 10.68
N GLN A 173 -7.95 -14.28 9.78
CA GLN A 173 -6.54 -14.06 9.41
C GLN A 173 -5.97 -12.91 10.24
N LEU A 174 -4.82 -13.15 10.87
CA LEU A 174 -4.01 -12.12 11.50
C LEU A 174 -3.22 -11.35 10.44
N ILE A 175 -3.44 -10.04 10.35
CA ILE A 175 -2.79 -9.16 9.36
C ILE A 175 -1.57 -8.49 9.98
N SER A 176 -1.77 -7.87 11.14
CA SER A 176 -0.71 -7.17 11.86
C SER A 176 -1.02 -7.06 13.35
N ILE A 177 0.01 -6.77 14.13
CA ILE A 177 -0.16 -6.18 15.46
C ILE A 177 0.35 -4.75 15.43
N LEU A 178 -0.26 -3.85 16.19
CA LEU A 178 0.10 -2.45 16.18
C LEU A 178 0.04 -1.81 17.56
N LYS A 179 0.85 -0.77 17.72
CA LYS A 179 0.84 0.18 18.83
C LYS A 179 0.64 1.56 18.27
N GLU A 180 -0.26 2.32 18.89
CA GLU A 180 -0.42 3.74 18.66
C GLU A 180 0.24 4.48 19.81
N GLU A 181 1.10 5.43 19.46
CA GLU A 181 1.64 6.42 20.36
C GLU A 181 1.19 7.81 19.87
N LYS A 182 1.42 8.84 20.68
CA LYS A 182 1.15 10.20 20.23
C LYS A 182 1.95 10.48 18.96
N ASP A 183 1.26 10.90 17.90
CA ASP A 183 1.82 11.28 16.60
C ASP A 183 2.55 10.15 15.83
N ALA A 184 2.41 8.89 16.25
CA ALA A 184 3.05 7.74 15.62
C ALA A 184 2.25 6.44 15.73
N ARG A 185 2.36 5.58 14.72
CA ARG A 185 1.87 4.20 14.74
C ARG A 185 2.98 3.27 14.33
N ALA A 186 3.25 2.27 15.15
CA ALA A 186 4.14 1.17 14.82
C ALA A 186 3.32 -0.10 14.63
N SER A 187 3.64 -0.91 13.63
CA SER A 187 3.00 -2.19 13.40
C SER A 187 3.97 -3.23 12.89
N PHE A 188 3.78 -4.47 13.31
CA PHE A 188 4.45 -5.63 12.73
C PHE A 188 3.50 -6.30 11.74
N VAL A 189 3.88 -6.37 10.46
CA VAL A 189 3.07 -6.93 9.38
C VAL A 189 3.54 -8.35 9.06
N PHE A 190 2.64 -9.33 9.20
CA PHE A 190 3.00 -10.75 9.13
C PHE A 190 3.28 -11.23 7.70
N SER A 191 2.63 -10.67 6.69
CA SER A 191 2.83 -11.03 5.28
C SER A 191 4.24 -10.70 4.78
N GLU A 192 4.76 -9.54 5.16
CA GLU A 192 6.09 -9.08 4.73
C GLU A 192 7.19 -9.35 5.76
N ASN A 193 6.84 -9.73 6.99
CA ASN A 193 7.75 -9.81 8.12
C ASN A 193 8.57 -8.51 8.28
N VAL A 194 7.85 -7.38 8.33
CA VAL A 194 8.44 -6.04 8.41
C VAL A 194 7.80 -5.23 9.52
N ILE A 195 8.57 -4.34 10.12
CA ILE A 195 8.06 -3.33 11.03
C ILE A 195 7.71 -2.09 10.22
N MET A 196 6.43 -1.71 10.19
CA MET A 196 5.99 -0.45 9.60
C MET A 196 5.81 0.60 10.69
N ILE A 197 6.51 1.73 10.58
CA ILE A 197 6.39 2.88 11.47
C ILE A 197 5.90 4.06 10.62
N SER A 198 4.76 4.63 10.97
CA SER A 198 4.28 5.87 10.37
C SER A 198 4.26 6.95 11.45
N SER A 199 4.76 8.15 11.16
CA SER A 199 4.75 9.25 12.12
C SER A 199 4.77 10.61 11.44
N SER A 200 4.18 11.61 12.10
CA SER A 200 4.34 13.01 11.73
C SER A 200 5.62 13.65 12.27
N SER A 201 6.46 12.89 12.98
CA SER A 201 7.77 13.33 13.47
C SER A 201 8.85 12.30 13.11
N GLY A 202 9.87 12.74 12.37
CA GLY A 202 11.06 11.94 12.09
C GLY A 202 11.74 11.44 13.36
N GLU A 203 11.92 12.33 14.33
CA GLU A 203 12.53 12.01 15.63
C GLU A 203 11.76 10.90 16.35
N LYS A 204 10.41 11.00 16.36
CA LYS A 204 9.57 10.00 17.02
C LYS A 204 9.64 8.63 16.33
N ALA A 205 9.66 8.61 14.99
CA ALA A 205 9.82 7.37 14.25
C ALA A 205 11.16 6.68 14.54
N PHE A 206 12.25 7.46 14.60
CA PHE A 206 13.58 6.92 14.93
C PHE A 206 13.71 6.52 16.40
N GLU A 207 13.05 7.23 17.32
CA GLU A 207 12.96 6.83 18.74
C GLU A 207 12.28 5.46 18.89
N ILE A 208 11.16 5.23 18.19
CA ILE A 208 10.48 3.92 18.14
C ILE A 208 11.44 2.84 17.60
N LEU A 209 12.08 3.10 16.46
CA LEU A 209 13.02 2.14 15.88
C LEU A 209 14.20 1.85 16.83
N SER A 210 14.73 2.86 17.53
CA SER A 210 15.81 2.70 18.50
C SER A 210 15.41 1.80 19.66
N ARG A 211 14.22 2.00 20.23
CA ARG A 211 13.70 1.13 21.31
C ARG A 211 13.58 -0.32 20.86
N ILE A 212 13.11 -0.55 19.63
CA ILE A 212 13.00 -1.91 19.08
C ILE A 212 14.39 -2.51 18.84
N ARG A 213 15.34 -1.73 18.31
CA ARG A 213 16.73 -2.15 18.14
C ARG A 213 17.38 -2.54 19.47
N GLU A 214 17.19 -1.75 20.52
CA GLU A 214 17.68 -2.04 21.87
C GLU A 214 17.05 -3.34 22.41
N ALA A 215 15.74 -3.51 22.22
CA ALA A 215 15.03 -4.74 22.59
C ALA A 215 15.56 -5.98 21.84
N ALA A 216 16.01 -5.81 20.59
CA ALA A 216 16.63 -6.83 19.74
C ALA A 216 18.14 -7.02 19.97
N GLY A 217 18.69 -6.50 21.07
CA GLY A 217 20.11 -6.66 21.42
C GLY A 217 21.05 -5.83 20.53
N GLY A 218 20.59 -4.67 20.07
CA GLY A 218 21.37 -3.73 19.25
C GLY A 218 21.28 -3.98 17.75
N ARG A 219 20.60 -5.05 17.30
CA ARG A 219 20.35 -5.35 15.90
C ARG A 219 19.16 -4.56 15.37
N THR A 220 19.31 -3.90 14.22
CA THR A 220 18.23 -3.13 13.59
C THR A 220 17.33 -4.05 12.78
N PRO A 221 16.03 -4.23 13.12
CA PRO A 221 15.14 -5.06 12.32
C PRO A 221 14.82 -4.39 10.97
N PRO A 222 14.45 -5.18 9.93
CA PRO A 222 13.87 -4.64 8.72
C PRO A 222 12.63 -3.79 9.01
N ALA A 223 12.59 -2.59 8.45
CA ALA A 223 11.50 -1.66 8.71
C ALA A 223 11.17 -0.76 7.51
N LEU A 224 9.90 -0.38 7.42
CA LEU A 224 9.44 0.69 6.55
C LEU A 224 9.00 1.86 7.44
N ILE A 225 9.65 3.00 7.28
CA ILE A 225 9.32 4.23 7.97
C ILE A 225 8.65 5.17 6.99
N ALA A 226 7.44 5.65 7.31
CA ALA A 226 6.76 6.72 6.58
C ALA A 226 6.72 7.97 7.47
N ILE A 227 7.43 9.01 7.06
CA ILE A 227 7.37 10.34 7.69
C ILE A 227 6.33 11.16 6.92
N THR A 228 5.33 11.65 7.65
CA THR A 228 4.11 12.20 7.05
C THR A 228 3.88 13.61 7.59
N PRO A 229 3.19 14.51 6.86
CA PRO A 229 2.95 15.85 7.38
C PRO A 229 1.93 15.86 8.52
N TYR A 230 0.94 14.96 8.45
CA TYR A 230 -0.11 14.83 9.46
C TYR A 230 -0.81 13.48 9.35
N TRP A 231 -1.57 13.14 10.39
CA TRP A 231 -2.53 12.04 10.39
C TRP A 231 -3.85 12.49 9.79
N THR A 232 -4.45 11.67 8.93
CA THR A 232 -5.79 11.94 8.40
C THR A 232 -6.85 11.34 9.30
N ASP A 233 -8.02 11.97 9.29
CA ASP A 233 -9.18 11.56 10.06
C ASP A 233 -10.33 11.15 9.13
N GLU A 234 -11.11 10.14 9.52
CA GLU A 234 -12.21 9.62 8.69
C GLU A 234 -13.34 10.65 8.53
N GLU A 235 -13.57 11.50 9.52
CA GLU A 235 -14.54 12.59 9.43
C GLU A 235 -14.04 13.71 8.51
N GLU A 236 -12.74 14.03 8.57
CA GLU A 236 -12.12 14.95 7.61
C GLU A 236 -12.22 14.40 6.17
N GLU A 237 -11.89 13.13 5.95
CA GLU A 237 -12.01 12.48 4.64
C GLU A 237 -13.46 12.50 4.12
N ARG A 238 -14.44 12.17 4.97
CA ARG A 238 -15.86 12.24 4.62
C ARG A 238 -16.29 13.65 4.21
N ARG A 239 -15.84 14.68 4.93
CA ARG A 239 -16.13 16.09 4.60
C ARG A 239 -15.54 16.48 3.25
N LEU A 240 -14.30 16.08 2.96
CA LEU A 240 -13.66 16.30 1.66
C LEU A 240 -14.43 15.61 0.51
N VAL A 241 -14.87 14.37 0.71
CA VAL A 241 -15.69 13.63 -0.28
C VAL A 241 -17.04 14.31 -0.49
N ASN A 242 -17.71 14.77 0.56
CA ASN A 242 -18.97 15.50 0.43
C ASN A 242 -18.79 16.84 -0.32
N ALA A 243 -17.68 17.53 -0.09
CA ALA A 243 -17.32 18.75 -0.80
C ALA A 243 -17.07 18.48 -2.28
N ALA A 244 -16.37 17.39 -2.62
CA ALA A 244 -16.19 16.93 -4.00
C ALA A 244 -17.54 16.76 -4.71
N MET A 245 -18.45 15.96 -4.12
CA MET A 245 -19.78 15.72 -4.69
C MET A 245 -20.61 17.00 -4.84
N THR A 246 -20.47 17.95 -3.92
CA THR A 246 -21.20 19.23 -3.97
C THR A 246 -20.63 20.11 -5.08
N LEU A 247 -19.31 20.24 -5.15
CA LEU A 247 -18.62 21.05 -6.16
C LEU A 247 -18.82 20.49 -7.58
N GLU A 248 -18.82 19.18 -7.75
CA GLU A 248 -19.16 18.50 -9.00
C GLU A 248 -20.54 18.93 -9.55
N ARG A 249 -21.53 19.10 -8.67
CA ARG A 249 -22.88 19.59 -9.04
C ARG A 249 -22.85 21.06 -9.40
N GLU A 250 -22.11 21.89 -8.66
CA GLU A 250 -21.96 23.33 -8.95
C GLU A 250 -21.26 23.57 -10.30
N LEU A 251 -20.23 22.76 -10.62
CA LEU A 251 -19.46 22.89 -11.85
C LEU A 251 -20.11 22.17 -13.05
N GLY A 252 -21.02 21.22 -12.82
CA GLY A 252 -21.63 20.42 -13.88
C GLY A 252 -20.63 19.57 -14.66
N THR A 253 -19.55 19.13 -14.01
CA THR A 253 -18.44 18.40 -14.66
C THR A 253 -18.75 16.93 -14.89
N VAL A 254 -19.63 16.36 -14.06
CA VAL A 254 -19.93 14.92 -14.09
C VAL A 254 -20.76 14.57 -15.31
N ARG A 255 -20.29 13.59 -16.08
CA ARG A 255 -20.98 13.05 -17.25
C ARG A 255 -21.11 11.55 -17.12
N GLU A 256 -22.35 11.08 -17.15
CA GLU A 256 -22.65 9.65 -17.18
C GLU A 256 -22.63 9.12 -18.62
N PHE A 257 -21.96 8.00 -18.81
CA PHE A 257 -21.92 7.23 -20.05
C PHE A 257 -22.45 5.82 -19.76
N PRO A 258 -22.94 5.09 -20.79
CA PRO A 258 -23.42 3.71 -20.60
C PRO A 258 -22.38 2.79 -19.93
N ASP A 259 -21.10 3.05 -20.17
CA ASP A 259 -19.97 2.27 -19.67
C ASP A 259 -19.14 3.01 -18.61
N GLY A 260 -19.62 4.09 -17.99
CA GLY A 260 -18.82 4.77 -16.96
C GLY A 260 -19.28 6.17 -16.58
N VAL A 261 -18.46 6.85 -15.79
CA VAL A 261 -18.64 8.24 -15.38
C VAL A 261 -17.33 8.98 -15.59
N GLU A 262 -17.38 10.17 -16.19
CA GLU A 262 -16.26 11.11 -16.29
C GLU A 262 -16.52 12.36 -15.45
N GLY A 263 -15.45 13.09 -15.10
CA GLY A 263 -15.54 14.42 -14.50
C GLY A 263 -15.76 14.44 -12.99
N ILE A 264 -15.35 13.38 -12.29
CA ILE A 264 -15.41 13.27 -10.82
C ILE A 264 -14.14 13.81 -10.15
N ILE A 265 -14.28 14.47 -9.01
CA ILE A 265 -13.16 14.91 -8.19
C ILE A 265 -12.72 13.73 -7.33
N HIS A 266 -11.43 13.38 -7.39
CA HIS A 266 -10.89 12.31 -6.53
C HIS A 266 -10.29 12.90 -5.26
N VAL A 267 -10.70 12.36 -4.11
CA VAL A 267 -10.05 12.60 -2.82
C VAL A 267 -9.23 11.36 -2.49
N MET A 268 -7.92 11.52 -2.41
CA MET A 268 -6.97 10.43 -2.19
C MET A 268 -6.13 10.70 -0.94
N THR A 269 -5.82 9.62 -0.24
CA THR A 269 -4.95 9.57 0.93
C THR A 269 -4.07 8.34 0.85
N PHE A 270 -2.88 8.39 1.44
CA PHE A 270 -2.05 7.20 1.59
C PHE A 270 -2.45 6.48 2.88
N ASN A 271 -3.51 5.67 2.87
CA ASN A 271 -4.10 5.15 4.10
C ASN A 271 -4.56 6.29 5.04
N ARG A 272 -4.16 6.25 6.33
CA ARG A 272 -4.54 7.27 7.34
C ARG A 272 -3.48 8.37 7.53
N ILE A 273 -2.69 8.66 6.49
CA ILE A 273 -1.64 9.67 6.54
C ILE A 273 -1.74 10.63 5.35
N GLY A 274 -1.37 11.88 5.60
CA GLY A 274 -1.33 12.92 4.58
C GLY A 274 -0.10 12.84 3.67
N PRO A 275 0.00 13.77 2.70
CA PRO A 275 -0.95 14.85 2.44
C PRO A 275 -2.28 14.37 1.84
N TYR A 276 -3.32 15.19 1.97
CA TYR A 276 -4.56 15.02 1.20
C TYR A 276 -4.26 15.36 -0.26
N MET A 277 -4.64 14.48 -1.16
CA MET A 277 -4.44 14.63 -2.59
C MET A 277 -5.79 14.76 -3.29
N LEU A 278 -6.02 15.90 -3.91
CA LEU A 278 -7.25 16.23 -4.61
C LEU A 278 -6.98 16.23 -6.11
N VAL A 279 -7.79 15.53 -6.89
CA VAL A 279 -7.70 15.55 -8.36
C VAL A 279 -8.95 16.18 -8.94
N PHE A 280 -8.79 17.35 -9.56
CA PHE A 280 -9.85 18.10 -10.21
C PHE A 280 -9.84 17.84 -11.71
N PRO A 281 -10.96 17.42 -12.32
CA PRO A 281 -11.03 17.29 -13.77
C PRO A 281 -11.11 18.63 -14.48
N TYR A 282 -10.55 18.68 -15.68
CA TYR A 282 -10.96 19.63 -16.71
C TYR A 282 -11.19 18.93 -18.06
N PRO A 283 -12.04 19.49 -18.96
CA PRO A 283 -12.40 18.83 -20.21
C PRO A 283 -11.21 18.62 -21.16
N ASN A 284 -11.24 17.53 -21.94
CA ASN A 284 -10.21 17.31 -22.97
C ASN A 284 -10.37 18.29 -24.14
N GLY A 285 -9.23 18.78 -24.64
CA GLY A 285 -9.20 19.72 -25.77
C GLY A 285 -9.59 21.15 -25.38
N THR A 286 -9.89 21.41 -24.10
CA THR A 286 -9.93 22.77 -23.58
C THR A 286 -8.55 23.15 -23.06
N SER A 287 -8.29 24.45 -22.98
CA SER A 287 -7.13 24.96 -22.28
C SER A 287 -7.15 24.47 -20.82
N PRO A 288 -6.01 24.06 -20.25
CA PRO A 288 -5.89 23.82 -18.83
C PRO A 288 -6.33 25.06 -18.05
N PRO A 289 -6.83 24.90 -16.80
CA PRO A 289 -7.24 26.04 -16.00
C PRO A 289 -6.08 27.01 -15.81
N ASP A 290 -6.36 28.30 -15.96
CA ASP A 290 -5.42 29.33 -15.53
C ASP A 290 -5.37 29.42 -14.00
N ARG A 291 -4.42 30.19 -13.49
CA ARG A 291 -4.22 30.35 -12.05
C ARG A 291 -5.48 30.83 -11.34
N ALA A 292 -6.18 31.83 -11.89
CA ALA A 292 -7.38 32.39 -11.27
C ALA A 292 -8.51 31.36 -11.18
N THR A 293 -8.70 30.56 -12.22
CA THR A 293 -9.69 29.49 -12.27
C THR A 293 -9.36 28.40 -11.26
N ALA A 294 -8.11 27.93 -11.24
CA ALA A 294 -7.65 26.91 -10.30
C ALA A 294 -7.79 27.38 -8.84
N GLU A 295 -7.37 28.61 -8.53
CA GLU A 295 -7.54 29.19 -7.19
C GLU A 295 -9.00 29.28 -6.78
N LYS A 296 -9.90 29.71 -7.69
CA LYS A 296 -11.33 29.78 -7.41
C LYS A 296 -11.93 28.41 -7.08
N VAL A 297 -11.59 27.38 -7.87
CA VAL A 297 -12.09 26.02 -7.67
C VAL A 297 -11.58 25.45 -6.35
N VAL A 298 -10.28 25.58 -6.06
CA VAL A 298 -9.67 25.07 -4.81
C VAL A 298 -10.24 25.80 -3.59
N ARG A 299 -10.37 27.13 -3.61
CA ARG A 299 -10.98 27.87 -2.50
C ARG A 299 -12.40 27.43 -2.23
N ARG A 300 -13.22 27.29 -3.29
CA ARG A 300 -14.60 26.82 -3.15
C ARG A 300 -14.66 25.41 -2.57
N PHE A 301 -13.76 24.51 -3.00
CA PHE A 301 -13.67 23.17 -2.45
C PHE A 301 -13.36 23.18 -0.95
N VAL A 302 -12.34 23.94 -0.53
CA VAL A 302 -11.95 24.06 0.89
C VAL A 302 -13.07 24.68 1.73
N GLU A 303 -13.75 25.72 1.21
CA GLU A 303 -14.91 26.34 1.85
C GLU A 303 -16.03 25.32 2.09
N LEU A 304 -16.35 24.50 1.07
CA LEU A 304 -17.37 23.45 1.17
C LEU A 304 -16.97 22.34 2.15
N ALA A 305 -15.68 21.97 2.18
CA ALA A 305 -15.18 20.93 3.06
C ALA A 305 -15.09 21.38 4.53
N GLY A 306 -14.82 22.66 4.77
CA GLY A 306 -14.46 23.17 6.09
C GLY A 306 -13.21 22.51 6.66
N VAL A 307 -12.34 21.97 5.80
CA VAL A 307 -11.11 21.24 6.14
C VAL A 307 -10.00 21.68 5.20
N CYS A 308 -8.88 22.12 5.76
CA CYS A 308 -7.63 22.26 5.04
C CYS A 308 -6.45 21.94 5.96
N ARG A 309 -5.51 21.14 5.46
CA ARG A 309 -4.31 20.71 6.19
C ARG A 309 -3.09 20.98 5.30
N SER A 310 -2.05 21.61 5.86
CA SER A 310 -0.81 21.88 5.13
C SER A 310 0.16 20.69 5.23
N PRO A 311 0.78 20.26 4.11
CA PRO A 311 0.45 20.62 2.74
C PRO A 311 -0.80 19.87 2.26
N MET A 312 -1.63 20.54 1.47
CA MET A 312 -2.68 19.92 0.66
C MET A 312 -2.25 19.93 -0.80
N VAL A 313 -2.46 18.83 -1.52
CA VAL A 313 -2.13 18.72 -2.94
C VAL A 313 -3.40 18.85 -3.76
N ALA A 314 -3.40 19.72 -4.76
CA ALA A 314 -4.47 19.86 -5.74
C ALA A 314 -3.91 19.71 -7.15
N GLU A 315 -4.29 18.63 -7.83
CA GLU A 315 -3.87 18.37 -9.21
C GLU A 315 -5.05 18.55 -10.17
N PHE A 316 -4.86 19.31 -11.23
CA PHE A 316 -5.83 19.49 -12.30
C PHE A 316 -5.49 18.58 -13.47
N TRP A 317 -6.37 17.62 -13.76
CA TRP A 317 -6.12 16.55 -14.73
C TRP A 317 -7.09 16.62 -15.92
N PRO A 318 -6.61 16.34 -17.15
CA PRO A 318 -7.48 16.20 -18.31
C PRO A 318 -8.25 14.88 -18.19
N LYS A 319 -9.56 14.97 -17.97
CA LYS A 319 -10.47 13.87 -17.61
C LYS A 319 -10.09 13.10 -16.33
N THR A 320 -11.08 12.92 -15.48
CA THR A 320 -11.08 11.97 -14.36
C THR A 320 -12.33 11.08 -14.49
N GLY A 321 -12.41 9.94 -13.81
CA GLY A 321 -13.56 9.04 -13.96
C GLY A 321 -13.24 7.55 -13.88
N PHE A 322 -14.30 6.73 -13.91
CA PHE A 322 -14.20 5.28 -13.96
C PHE A 322 -15.04 4.72 -15.10
N LYS A 323 -14.46 3.81 -15.88
CA LYS A 323 -15.19 2.97 -16.83
C LYS A 323 -15.70 1.74 -16.07
N ARG A 324 -17.02 1.48 -16.11
CA ARG A 324 -17.58 0.20 -15.69
C ARG A 324 -16.88 -0.89 -16.49
N LEU A 325 -16.25 -1.82 -15.79
CA LEU A 325 -15.87 -3.10 -16.40
C LEU A 325 -17.18 -3.70 -16.92
N THR A 326 -17.34 -3.74 -18.24
CA THR A 326 -18.50 -4.39 -18.86
C THR A 326 -18.62 -5.79 -18.28
N GLU A 327 -19.80 -6.12 -17.78
CA GLU A 327 -20.15 -7.44 -17.28
C GLU A 327 -19.58 -8.50 -18.22
N ARG A 328 -18.89 -9.45 -17.58
CA ARG A 328 -18.52 -10.79 -18.04
C ARG A 328 -19.32 -11.20 -19.28
N ARG A 329 -18.76 -10.94 -20.47
CA ARG A 329 -19.21 -11.62 -21.69
C ARG A 329 -19.01 -13.11 -21.44
N ASP A 330 -20.09 -13.87 -21.48
CA ASP A 330 -20.12 -15.34 -21.44
C ASP A 330 -18.87 -15.93 -22.13
N GLN A 331 -17.90 -16.38 -21.33
CA GLN A 331 -16.77 -17.22 -21.79
C GLN A 331 -17.13 -18.71 -21.64
N THR A 332 -18.41 -19.01 -21.78
CA THR A 332 -19.01 -20.34 -21.66
C THR A 332 -18.80 -21.24 -22.89
N PRO A 333 -17.80 -20.99 -23.77
CA PRO A 333 -17.19 -22.08 -24.52
C PRO A 333 -15.66 -22.23 -24.32
N LEU A 334 -14.99 -21.46 -23.45
CA LEU A 334 -13.54 -21.59 -23.22
C LEU A 334 -13.17 -22.38 -21.95
N LEU A 335 -14.17 -22.80 -21.17
CA LEU A 335 -14.02 -23.63 -19.97
C LEU A 335 -13.96 -25.15 -20.23
N LEU A 336 -13.93 -25.58 -21.50
CA LEU A 336 -13.78 -27.00 -21.87
C LEU A 336 -12.43 -27.35 -22.51
N ALA A 337 -11.48 -26.40 -22.61
CA ALA A 337 -10.17 -26.66 -23.23
C ALA A 337 -8.97 -26.45 -22.29
N ALA A 338 -9.17 -26.13 -21.01
CA ALA A 338 -8.09 -25.98 -20.03
C ALA A 338 -8.24 -26.90 -18.81
N ALA A 339 -8.80 -28.09 -19.03
CA ALA A 339 -8.73 -29.21 -18.10
C ALA A 339 -7.40 -29.97 -18.26
N THR A 340 -6.26 -29.29 -18.25
CA THR A 340 -4.93 -29.91 -18.13
C THR A 340 -3.87 -28.85 -17.81
N GLY A 341 -3.53 -28.73 -16.52
CA GLY A 341 -2.18 -28.33 -16.10
C GLY A 341 -1.94 -26.86 -15.74
N ALA A 342 -1.44 -26.70 -14.51
CA ALA A 342 -0.64 -25.58 -13.99
C ALA A 342 -1.36 -24.27 -13.62
N ALA A 343 -1.33 -24.02 -12.30
CA ALA A 343 -1.68 -22.79 -11.62
C ALA A 343 -0.93 -21.57 -12.19
N THR A 344 -1.67 -20.50 -12.47
CA THR A 344 -1.11 -19.15 -12.59
C THR A 344 -1.96 -18.17 -11.79
N ILE A 345 -1.30 -17.58 -10.79
CA ILE A 345 -1.78 -16.53 -9.91
C ILE A 345 -1.85 -15.24 -10.74
N VAL A 346 -3.03 -14.59 -10.76
CA VAL A 346 -3.17 -13.23 -11.29
C VAL A 346 -3.05 -12.25 -10.12
N PRO A 347 -2.06 -11.35 -10.09
CA PRO A 347 -2.09 -10.23 -9.17
C PRO A 347 -3.08 -9.19 -9.70
N ILE A 348 -4.07 -8.86 -8.86
CA ILE A 348 -4.96 -7.72 -9.03
C ILE A 348 -4.11 -6.46 -8.85
N ALA A 349 -3.52 -5.96 -9.92
CA ALA A 349 -3.04 -4.59 -10.01
C ALA A 349 -4.19 -3.73 -10.53
N ALA A 350 -4.71 -2.88 -9.65
CA ALA A 350 -5.69 -1.88 -10.02
C ALA A 350 -5.08 -0.89 -11.02
N MET A 351 -5.83 -0.68 -12.11
CA MET A 351 -5.99 0.59 -12.82
C MET A 351 -4.73 1.35 -13.25
N PHE A 352 -4.28 1.09 -14.47
CA PHE A 352 -3.77 2.14 -15.36
C PHE A 352 -4.33 1.97 -16.77
N ILE A 353 -4.90 3.06 -17.28
CA ILE A 353 -5.46 3.20 -18.62
C ILE A 353 -4.32 3.26 -19.63
N LEU A 354 -4.34 2.38 -20.64
CA LEU A 354 -3.64 2.60 -21.91
C LEU A 354 -4.56 2.20 -23.06
N LYS A 355 -5.32 3.18 -23.56
CA LYS A 355 -6.06 3.05 -24.81
C LYS A 355 -5.15 3.51 -25.95
N ARG A 356 -4.49 2.57 -26.62
CA ARG A 356 -3.82 2.81 -27.91
C ARG A 356 -4.90 2.90 -28.99
N ARG A 357 -5.09 4.07 -29.59
CA ARG A 357 -5.84 4.22 -30.85
C ARG A 357 -4.99 3.60 -31.97
N SER A 358 -5.55 2.62 -32.67
CA SER A 358 -5.06 2.20 -33.98
C SER A 358 -5.38 3.31 -34.98
N THR A 359 -4.38 3.75 -35.72
CA THR A 359 -4.54 4.48 -36.98
C THR A 359 -4.08 3.58 -38.12
N ASN A 360 -4.93 3.52 -39.15
CA ASN A 360 -4.91 2.73 -40.38
C ASN A 360 -5.44 1.29 -40.27
#